data_AF-A0A3D0MWF4-F1
#
_entry.id   AF-A0A3D0MWF4-F1
#
_cell.length_a   1.000
_cell.length_b   1.000
_cell.length_c   1.000
_cell.angle_alpha   90.00
_cell.angle_beta   90.00
_cell.angle_gamma   90.00
#
_symmetry.space_group_name_H-M   'P 1'
#
loop_
_entity.id
_entity.type
_entity.pdbx_description
1 polymer ?
#
loop_
_entity_poly.entity_id
_entity_poly.type
_entity_poly.pdbx_seq_one_letter_code
_entity_poly.pdbx_strand_id
1 'polypeptide(L)' 'MKYLFLILILIKANVFYAQSEADTVKTKTKITGSVKTENDIPVNNAEVVIKNNQTELKVYSGKDGNFEFSVVPGV' A
#
# COMPACT_ATOMS: atom_id res chain seq x y z
N MET A 1 -55.55 -25.65 -35.25
CA MET A 1 -54.63 -26.18 -34.22
C MET A 1 -53.45 -25.23 -34.11
N LYS A 2 -53.33 -24.47 -33.01
CA LYS A 2 -52.20 -23.57 -32.74
C LYS A 2 -51.27 -24.28 -31.76
N TYR A 3 -50.10 -24.71 -32.20
CA TYR A 3 -49.05 -25.18 -31.31
C TYR A 3 -48.03 -24.05 -31.14
N LEU A 4 -48.01 -23.47 -29.94
CA LEU A 4 -47.04 -22.49 -29.50
C LEU A 4 -45.78 -23.25 -29.09
N PHE A 5 -44.73 -23.19 -29.90
CA PHE A 5 -43.43 -23.78 -29.54
C PHE A 5 -42.75 -22.88 -28.50
N LEU A 6 -42.72 -23.33 -27.24
CA LEU A 6 -41.98 -22.70 -26.16
C LEU A 6 -40.53 -23.22 -26.20
N ILE A 7 -39.59 -22.39 -26.64
CA ILE A 7 -38.15 -22.72 -26.61
C ILE A 7 -37.64 -22.45 -25.18
N LEU A 8 -37.41 -23.50 -24.40
CA LEU A 8 -36.71 -23.42 -23.12
C LEU A 8 -35.20 -23.30 -23.37
N ILE A 9 -34.66 -22.09 -23.19
CA ILE A 9 -33.21 -21.88 -23.18
C ILE A 9 -32.69 -22.25 -21.79
N LEU A 10 -32.02 -23.41 -21.70
CA LEU A 10 -31.27 -23.84 -20.52
C LEU A 10 -30.03 -22.95 -20.37
N ILE A 11 -30.14 -21.88 -19.61
CA ILE A 11 -28.99 -21.08 -19.19
C ILE A 11 -28.23 -21.91 -18.14
N LYS A 12 -27.18 -22.61 -18.57
CA LYS A 12 -26.15 -23.11 -17.64
C LYS A 12 -25.48 -21.89 -17.03
N ALA A 13 -25.96 -21.46 -15.86
CA ALA A 13 -25.23 -20.54 -15.01
C ALA A 13 -23.97 -21.27 -14.54
N ASN A 14 -22.90 -21.18 -15.31
CA ASN A 14 -21.56 -21.41 -14.79
C ASN A 14 -21.31 -20.29 -13.79
N VAL A 15 -21.67 -20.55 -12.53
CA VAL A 15 -21.29 -19.71 -11.40
C VAL A 15 -19.78 -19.83 -11.29
N PHE A 16 -19.09 -19.02 -12.09
CA PHE A 16 -17.67 -18.80 -11.99
C PHE A 16 -17.51 -18.07 -10.66
N TYR A 17 -17.07 -18.81 -9.64
CA TYR A 17 -16.57 -18.22 -8.41
C TYR A 17 -15.36 -17.39 -8.80
N ALA A 18 -15.58 -16.10 -9.04
CA ALA A 18 -14.52 -15.11 -9.01
C ALA A 18 -14.05 -15.09 -7.56
N GLN A 19 -13.08 -15.95 -7.27
CA GLN A 19 -12.28 -15.89 -6.07
C GLN A 19 -11.53 -14.56 -6.19
N SER A 20 -12.12 -13.49 -5.63
CA SER A 20 -11.44 -12.22 -5.53
C SER A 20 -10.24 -12.51 -4.64
N GLU A 21 -9.08 -12.64 -5.27
CA GLU A 21 -7.82 -12.36 -4.60
C GLU A 21 -8.05 -11.00 -3.96
N ALA A 22 -8.27 -11.00 -2.64
CA ALA A 22 -8.23 -9.81 -1.85
C ALA A 22 -6.75 -9.40 -1.90
N ASP A 23 -6.40 -8.76 -3.01
CA ASP A 23 -5.18 -8.03 -3.21
C ASP A 23 -5.27 -6.95 -2.15
N THR A 24 -4.72 -7.23 -0.97
CA THR A 24 -4.68 -6.29 0.14
C THR A 24 -3.91 -5.11 -0.41
N VAL A 25 -4.62 -4.05 -0.81
CA VAL A 25 -4.04 -2.78 -1.20
C VAL A 25 -3.29 -2.29 0.03
N LYS A 26 -2.01 -2.64 0.12
CA LYS A 26 -1.20 -2.29 1.27
C LYS A 26 -1.03 -0.78 1.20
N THR A 27 -1.80 -0.08 2.01
CA THR A 27 -1.86 1.38 1.98
C THR A 27 -0.49 1.89 2.38
N LYS A 28 0.15 2.67 1.49
CA LYS A 28 1.42 3.32 1.81
C LYS A 28 1.18 4.30 2.95
N THR A 29 1.91 4.13 4.05
CA THR A 29 1.95 5.04 5.17
C THR A 29 3.12 5.99 5.00
N LYS A 30 2.88 7.28 5.24
CA LYS A 30 3.89 8.32 5.23
C LYS A 30 4.37 8.55 6.66
N ILE A 31 5.69 8.44 6.88
CA ILE A 31 6.35 8.75 8.16
C ILE A 31 7.21 9.98 7.94
N THR A 32 6.99 11.02 8.73
CA THR A 32 7.78 12.26 8.69
C THR A 32 8.38 12.55 10.05
N GLY A 33 9.55 13.18 10.07
CA GLY A 33 10.17 13.63 11.31
C GLY A 33 11.23 14.69 11.06
N SER A 34 11.85 15.16 12.15
CA SER A 34 12.93 16.15 12.11
C SER A 34 14.08 15.73 13.02
N VAL A 35 15.32 15.93 12.59
CA VAL A 35 16.53 15.70 13.37
C VAL A 35 17.10 17.04 13.82
N LYS A 36 17.28 17.21 15.13
CA LYS A 36 17.80 18.45 15.75
C LYS A 36 18.86 18.11 16.80
N THR A 37 19.72 19.09 17.11
CA THR A 37 20.60 19.04 18.27
C THR A 37 19.82 19.33 19.56
N GLU A 38 20.48 19.22 20.72
CA GLU A 38 19.94 19.60 22.04
C GLU A 38 19.52 21.07 22.14
N ASN A 39 20.03 21.94 21.27
CA ASN A 39 19.72 23.38 21.22
C ASN A 39 18.72 23.72 20.10
N ASP A 40 17.91 22.74 19.66
CA ASP A 40 16.90 22.88 18.60
C ASP A 40 17.44 23.27 17.20
N ILE A 41 18.74 23.16 16.97
CA ILE A 41 19.34 23.45 15.65
C ILE A 41 19.11 22.25 14.72
N PRO A 42 18.54 22.44 13.52
CA PRO A 42 18.34 21.35 12.57
C PRO A 42 19.66 20.72 12.11
N VAL A 43 19.68 19.39 12.05
CA VAL A 43 20.83 18.63 11.56
C VAL A 43 20.61 18.29 10.09
N ASN A 44 21.41 18.88 9.22
CA ASN A 44 21.42 18.59 7.79
C ASN A 44 22.20 17.30 7.51
N ASN A 45 21.74 16.51 6.54
CA ASN A 45 22.41 15.31 6.03
C ASN A 45 22.63 14.21 7.09
N ALA A 46 21.73 14.10 8.07
CA ALA A 46 21.69 12.98 9.00
C ALA A 46 21.11 11.75 8.31
N GLU A 47 21.80 10.60 8.36
CA GLU A 47 21.28 9.33 7.84
C GLU A 47 20.20 8.80 8.79
N VAL A 48 18.98 8.65 8.26
CA VAL A 48 17.87 8.01 8.96
C VAL A 48 17.59 6.68 8.25
N VAL A 49 17.55 5.60 9.03
CA VAL A 49 17.32 4.25 8.53
C VAL A 49 16.05 3.69 9.16
N ILE A 50 15.10 3.29 8.32
CA ILE A 50 13.94 2.49 8.73
C ILE A 50 14.14 1.06 8.25
N LYS A 51 14.01 0.11 9.17
CA LYS A 51 14.21 -1.32 8.91
C LYS A 51 13.07 -2.14 9.48
N ASN A 52 12.61 -3.12 8.71
CA ASN A 52 11.77 -4.22 9.18
C ASN A 52 12.40 -5.55 8.73
N ASN A 53 11.69 -6.67 8.93
CA ASN A 53 12.18 -8.01 8.59
C ASN A 53 12.40 -8.24 7.08
N GLN A 54 11.88 -7.37 6.21
CA GLN A 54 11.84 -7.53 4.76
C GLN A 54 12.54 -6.41 3.98
N THR A 55 12.75 -5.25 4.60
CA THR A 55 13.15 -4.02 3.91
C THR A 55 13.97 -3.13 4.81
N GLU A 56 14.98 -2.48 4.22
CA GLU A 56 15.75 -1.39 4.79
C GLU A 56 15.68 -0.19 3.85
N LEU A 57 15.24 0.95 4.35
CA LEU A 57 15.16 2.22 3.62
C LEU A 57 16.04 3.25 4.30
N LYS A 58 16.77 4.02 3.49
CA LYS A 58 17.67 5.08 3.95
C LYS A 58 17.27 6.41 3.32
N VAL A 59 17.20 7.45 4.14
CA VAL A 59 16.95 8.83 3.71
C VAL A 59 17.88 9.74 4.50
N TYR A 60 18.39 10.78 3.86
CA TYR A 60 19.16 11.83 4.55
C TYR A 60 18.23 13.01 4.86
N SER A 61 18.36 13.60 6.04
CA SER A 61 17.61 14.80 6.40
C SER A 61 17.97 15.99 5.50
N GLY A 62 16.99 16.83 5.21
CA GLY A 62 17.17 18.06 4.46
C GLY A 62 17.91 19.15 5.24
N LYS A 63 18.11 20.31 4.62
CA LYS A 63 18.73 21.49 5.25
C LYS A 63 17.96 22.01 6.48
N ASP A 64 16.66 21.73 6.53
CA ASP A 64 15.74 22.04 7.63
C ASP A 64 15.66 20.92 8.68
N GLY A 65 16.49 19.86 8.53
CA GLY A 65 16.51 18.70 9.41
C GLY A 65 15.36 17.72 9.19
N ASN A 66 14.45 17.98 8.23
CA ASN A 66 13.28 17.13 8.02
C ASN A 66 13.60 15.92 7.14
N PHE A 67 12.87 14.82 7.37
CA PHE A 67 12.93 13.60 6.56
C PHE A 67 11.53 13.02 6.34
N GLU A 68 11.39 12.20 5.30
CA GLU A 68 10.15 11.53 4.94
C GLU A 68 10.41 10.11 4.42
N PHE A 69 9.62 9.15 4.89
CA PHE A 69 9.54 7.81 4.34
C PHE A 69 8.13 7.52 3.84
N SER A 70 8.03 6.83 2.70
CA SER A 70 6.80 6.17 2.28
C SER A 70 6.99 4.66 2.46
N VAL A 71 6.39 4.12 3.52
CA VAL A 71 6.49 2.71 3.88
C VAL A 71 5.19 2.00 3.59
N VAL A 72 5.27 0.72 3.27
CA VAL A 72 4.12 -0.15 3.30
C VAL A 72 4.19 -0.91 4.63
N PRO A 73 3.23 -0.75 5.55
CA PRO A 73 3.21 -1.52 6.79
C PRO A 73 3.25 -3.03 6.46
N GLY A 74 4.20 -3.73 7.06
CA GLY A 74 4.22 -5.19 7.07
C GLY A 74 3.25 -5.68 8.14
N VAL A 75 2.45 -6.70 7.80
CA VAL A 75 1.63 -7.48 8.74
C VAL A 75 2.52 -8.15 9.78
#